data_AF-A0A396NMX5-F1
#
_entry.id   AF-A0A396NMX5-F1
#
_cell.length_a   1.000
_cell.length_b   1.000
_cell.length_c   1.000
_cell.angle_alpha   90.00
_cell.angle_beta   90.00
_cell.angle_gamma   90.00
#
_symmetry.space_group_name_H-M   'P 1'
#
loop_
_entity.id
_entity.type
_entity.pdbx_description
1 polymer ?
#
loop_
_entity_poly.entity_id
_entity_poly.type
_entity_poly.pdbx_seq_one_letter_code
_entity_poly.pdbx_strand_id
1 'polypeptide(L)'
;MKLDYEVNISTAKILRKYGLGEDKAAQRFLAEDVERKCQPYVPMSAGSAAHMVNAARVTADSIIYPGPYAHYQYVGEVMAGRAPKHYTGQPLTYHGGALRGKQWDKRMMADHGKEVEKDLEGYLKGRGK
;
A
#
# COMPACT_ATOMS: atom_id res chain seq x y z
N MET A 1 -50.62 -21.66 7.28
CA MET A 1 -49.47 -22.24 7.98
C MET A 1 -48.43 -21.15 8.16
N LYS A 2 -48.01 -20.85 9.40
CA LYS A 2 -47.03 -19.81 9.71
C LYS A 2 -45.85 -20.48 10.43
N LEU A 3 -44.64 -20.11 10.05
CA LEU A 3 -43.41 -20.66 10.63
C LEU A 3 -42.65 -19.49 11.24
N ASP A 4 -42.60 -19.46 12.57
CA ASP A 4 -41.81 -18.49 13.31
C ASP A 4 -40.40 -19.08 13.48
N TYR A 5 -39.37 -18.30 13.15
CA TYR A 5 -37.97 -18.67 13.31
C TYR A 5 -37.19 -17.52 13.94
N GLU A 6 -36.15 -17.88 14.69
CA GLU A 6 -35.25 -16.93 15.34
C GLU A 6 -33.85 -17.08 14.75
N VAL A 7 -33.22 -15.95 14.41
CA VAL A 7 -31.86 -15.92 13.85
C VAL A 7 -30.94 -15.21 14.82
N ASN A 8 -29.92 -15.92 15.30
CA ASN A 8 -28.89 -15.39 16.18
C ASN A 8 -27.58 -15.18 15.41
N ILE A 9 -27.44 -14.03 14.75
CA ILE A 9 -26.22 -13.63 14.03
C ILE A 9 -25.34 -12.77 14.94
N SER A 10 -24.09 -13.21 15.14
CA SER A 10 -23.07 -12.40 15.84
C SER A 10 -22.07 -11.83 14.83
N THR A 11 -22.20 -10.54 14.53
CA THR A 11 -21.30 -9.82 13.62
C THR A 11 -19.85 -9.89 14.09
N ALA A 12 -19.60 -9.79 15.40
CA ALA A 12 -18.24 -9.90 15.96
C ALA A 12 -17.60 -11.27 15.69
N LYS A 13 -18.36 -12.37 15.82
CA LYS A 13 -17.87 -13.72 15.48
C LYS A 13 -17.56 -13.85 13.99
N ILE A 14 -18.42 -13.29 13.13
CA ILE A 14 -18.21 -13.28 11.68
C ILE A 14 -16.92 -12.51 11.35
N LEU A 15 -16.80 -11.26 11.80
CA LEU A 15 -15.63 -10.42 11.54
C LEU A 15 -14.33 -11.11 11.99
N ARG A 16 -14.30 -11.64 13.22
CA ARG A 16 -13.13 -12.36 13.73
C ARG A 16 -12.78 -13.59 12.89
N LYS A 17 -13.77 -14.36 12.45
CA LYS A 17 -13.54 -15.54 11.58
C LYS A 17 -12.80 -15.15 10.30
N TYR A 18 -13.15 -14.01 9.73
CA TYR A 18 -12.53 -13.49 8.50
C TYR A 18 -11.25 -12.68 8.74
N GLY A 19 -10.78 -12.53 9.98
CA GLY A 19 -9.62 -11.70 10.31
C GLY A 19 -9.89 -10.20 10.16
N LEU A 20 -11.13 -9.79 10.37
CA LEU A 20 -11.65 -8.42 10.31
C LEU A 20 -12.04 -7.91 11.72
N GLY A 21 -12.31 -6.62 11.83
CA GLY A 21 -12.72 -5.97 13.08
C GLY A 21 -11.52 -5.71 14.00
N GLU A 22 -11.54 -6.31 15.20
CA GLU A 22 -10.41 -6.28 16.14
C GLU A 22 -9.25 -7.15 15.67
N ASP A 23 -9.52 -8.20 14.87
CA ASP A 23 -8.46 -8.95 14.19
C ASP A 23 -7.95 -8.11 13.00
N LYS A 24 -6.64 -7.86 13.00
CA LYS A 24 -5.95 -7.03 12.01
C LYS A 24 -5.30 -7.86 10.90
N ALA A 25 -5.48 -9.18 10.89
CA ALA A 25 -4.82 -10.08 9.96
C ALA A 25 -5.16 -9.77 8.50
N ALA A 26 -6.43 -9.50 8.17
CA ALA A 26 -6.82 -9.15 6.81
C ALA A 26 -6.29 -7.77 6.38
N GLN A 27 -6.24 -6.80 7.30
CA GLN A 27 -5.68 -5.48 7.01
C GLN A 27 -4.17 -5.55 6.76
N ARG A 28 -3.46 -6.34 7.58
CA ARG A 28 -2.03 -6.60 7.40
C ARG A 28 -1.74 -7.31 6.08
N PHE A 29 -2.51 -8.35 5.74
CA PHE A 29 -2.38 -9.03 4.45
C PHE A 29 -2.53 -8.05 3.28
N LEU A 30 -3.57 -7.20 3.32
CA LEU A 30 -3.78 -6.19 2.28
C LEU A 30 -2.60 -5.22 2.17
N ALA A 31 -2.08 -4.73 3.29
CA ALA A 31 -0.95 -3.81 3.30
C ALA A 31 0.33 -4.45 2.77
N GLU A 32 0.61 -5.72 3.10
CA GLU A 32 1.75 -6.49 2.58
C GLU A 32 1.61 -6.75 1.07
N ASP A 33 0.40 -7.04 0.60
CA ASP A 33 0.14 -7.25 -0.82
C ASP A 33 0.35 -5.98 -1.65
N VAL A 34 -0.19 -4.85 -1.18
CA VAL A 34 -0.01 -3.54 -1.80
C VAL A 34 1.46 -3.13 -1.80
N GLU A 35 2.21 -3.33 -0.71
CA GLU A 35 3.64 -3.00 -0.67
C GLU A 35 4.43 -3.81 -1.69
N ARG A 36 4.21 -5.14 -1.72
CA ARG A 36 4.88 -6.05 -2.65
C ARG A 36 4.65 -5.64 -4.10
N LYS A 37 3.40 -5.29 -4.46
CA LYS A 37 3.07 -4.83 -5.82
C LYS A 37 3.60 -3.41 -6.10
N CYS A 38 3.84 -2.58 -5.08
CA CYS A 38 4.46 -1.27 -5.25
C CYS A 38 5.96 -1.36 -5.57
N GLN A 39 6.69 -2.39 -5.13
CA GLN A 39 8.15 -2.46 -5.26
C GLN A 39 8.73 -2.16 -6.68
N PRO A 40 8.09 -2.60 -7.79
CA PRO A 40 8.52 -2.24 -9.15
C PRO A 40 8.29 -0.77 -9.51
N TYR A 41 7.38 -0.08 -8.83
CA TYR A 41 6.98 1.31 -9.08
C TYR A 41 7.73 2.32 -8.20
N VAL A 42 8.24 1.88 -7.05
CA VAL A 42 8.98 2.76 -6.13
C VAL A 42 10.29 3.22 -6.78
N PRO A 43 10.62 4.52 -6.83
CA PRO A 43 11.90 5.00 -7.33
C PRO A 43 13.10 4.35 -6.63
N MET A 44 14.03 3.79 -7.41
CA MET A 44 15.27 3.21 -6.91
C MET A 44 16.44 3.80 -7.69
N SER A 45 17.28 4.54 -6.98
CA SER A 45 18.59 4.99 -7.44
C SER A 45 19.63 4.67 -6.37
N ALA A 46 20.91 4.63 -6.74
CA ALA A 46 21.98 4.52 -5.76
C ALA A 46 21.89 5.63 -4.70
N GLY A 47 22.32 5.34 -3.47
CA GLY A 47 22.28 6.29 -2.34
C GLY A 47 20.93 6.34 -1.62
N SER A 48 20.42 7.53 -1.31
CA SER A 48 19.27 7.75 -0.42
C SER A 48 17.96 7.08 -0.88
N ALA A 49 17.77 6.86 -2.18
CA ALA A 49 16.59 6.17 -2.71
C ALA A 49 16.58 4.67 -2.35
N ALA A 50 17.74 4.00 -2.43
CA ALA A 50 17.87 2.61 -2.00
C ALA A 50 17.58 2.46 -0.50
N HIS A 51 18.02 3.42 0.32
CA HIS A 51 17.71 3.44 1.75
C HIS A 51 16.21 3.58 2.03
N MET A 52 15.48 4.39 1.25
CA MET A 52 14.02 4.52 1.39
C MET A 52 13.30 3.20 1.12
N VAL A 53 13.65 2.51 0.02
CA VAL A 53 13.04 1.22 -0.34
C VAL A 53 13.33 0.18 0.74
N ASN A 54 14.60 0.07 1.15
CA ASN A 54 15.02 -0.94 2.12
C ASN A 54 14.50 -0.66 3.54
N ALA A 55 14.13 0.59 3.84
CA ALA A 55 13.59 0.98 5.13
C ALA A 55 12.05 1.09 5.11
N ALA A 56 11.39 0.71 4.02
CA ALA A 56 9.93 0.67 3.97
C ALA A 56 9.39 -0.26 5.06
N ARG A 57 8.32 0.17 5.73
CA ARG A 57 7.69 -0.60 6.82
C ARG A 57 6.22 -0.78 6.52
N VAL A 58 5.76 -2.02 6.59
CA VAL A 58 4.35 -2.35 6.54
C VAL A 58 3.82 -2.52 7.96
N THR A 59 2.72 -1.85 8.25
CA THR A 59 1.94 -1.97 9.48
C THR A 59 0.56 -2.51 9.13
N ALA A 60 -0.27 -2.77 10.13
CA ALA A 60 -1.63 -3.28 9.88
C ALA A 60 -2.49 -2.31 9.06
N ASP A 61 -2.21 -1.01 9.09
CA ASP A 61 -3.04 0.05 8.53
C ASP A 61 -2.25 1.05 7.67
N SER A 62 -0.94 0.86 7.47
CA SER A 62 -0.11 1.80 6.72
C SER A 62 1.14 1.17 6.12
N ILE A 63 1.57 1.73 4.99
CA ILE A 63 2.89 1.49 4.38
C ILE A 63 3.69 2.77 4.52
N ILE A 64 4.83 2.69 5.21
CA ILE A 64 5.64 3.84 5.60
C ILE A 64 6.94 3.82 4.80
N TYR A 65 7.18 4.87 4.01
CA TYR A 65 8.47 5.13 3.36
C TYR A 65 9.18 6.26 4.13
N PRO A 66 10.20 5.95 4.95
CA PRO A 66 10.78 6.94 5.85
C PRO A 66 11.70 7.94 5.12
N GLY A 67 11.77 9.14 5.69
CA GLY A 67 12.72 10.19 5.31
C GLY A 67 12.17 11.21 4.31
N PRO A 68 12.75 12.43 4.28
CA PRO A 68 12.26 13.53 3.42
C PRO A 68 12.39 13.19 1.92
N TYR A 69 13.31 12.29 1.59
CA TYR A 69 13.50 11.83 0.21
C TYR A 69 12.30 11.08 -0.35
N ALA A 70 11.55 10.36 0.49
CA ALA A 70 10.31 9.70 0.06
C ALA A 70 9.27 10.69 -0.43
N HIS A 71 9.10 11.79 0.31
CA HIS A 71 8.20 12.86 -0.09
C HIS A 71 8.62 13.50 -1.42
N TYR A 72 9.92 13.82 -1.59
CA TYR A 72 10.40 14.40 -2.84
C TYR A 72 10.22 13.47 -4.04
N GLN A 73 10.52 12.19 -3.87
CA GLN A 73 10.29 11.20 -4.91
C GLN A 73 8.82 10.99 -5.22
N TYR A 74 7.95 11.11 -4.22
CA TYR A 74 6.50 10.99 -4.38
C TYR A 74 5.90 12.19 -5.11
N VAL A 75 6.39 13.40 -4.86
CA VAL A 75 5.98 14.62 -5.59
C VAL A 75 6.51 14.57 -7.03
N GLY A 76 7.77 14.18 -7.20
CA GLY A 76 8.38 14.02 -8.52
C GLY A 76 8.83 15.31 -9.17
N GLU A 77 9.25 16.28 -8.37
CA GLU A 77 9.75 17.57 -8.84
C GLU A 77 11.14 17.86 -8.27
N VAL A 78 11.99 18.47 -9.09
CA VAL A 78 13.35 18.86 -8.73
C VAL A 78 13.30 19.93 -7.64
N MET A 79 14.18 19.78 -6.64
CA MET A 79 14.35 20.74 -5.54
C MET A 79 15.71 21.43 -5.66
N ALA A 80 15.74 22.76 -5.63
CA ALA A 80 16.95 23.55 -5.78
C ALA A 80 17.10 24.64 -4.69
N GLY A 81 18.25 25.32 -4.70
CA GLY A 81 18.58 26.40 -3.77
C GLY A 81 19.30 25.96 -2.49
N ARG A 82 19.66 26.94 -1.64
CA ARG A 82 20.15 26.69 -0.28
C ARG A 82 19.02 26.15 0.59
N ALA A 83 19.36 25.37 1.60
CA ALA A 83 18.37 24.88 2.57
C ALA A 83 17.68 26.08 3.27
N PRO A 84 16.35 26.03 3.46
CA PRO A 84 15.42 25.01 2.98
C PRO A 84 15.21 25.09 1.46
N LYS A 85 15.30 23.94 0.78
CA LYS A 85 15.15 23.87 -0.69
C LYS A 85 13.69 24.16 -1.11
N HIS A 86 13.49 24.59 -2.35
CA HIS A 86 12.18 24.81 -2.96
C HIS A 86 11.99 24.01 -4.26
N TYR A 87 10.74 23.71 -4.60
CA TYR A 87 10.37 23.04 -5.85
C TYR A 87 10.60 23.98 -7.03
N THR A 88 11.17 23.44 -8.10
CA THR A 88 11.46 24.22 -9.32
C THR A 88 10.37 24.09 -10.38
N GLY A 89 9.36 23.24 -10.16
CA GLY A 89 8.36 22.86 -11.16
C GLY A 89 8.88 21.95 -12.27
N GLN A 90 10.19 21.64 -12.28
CA GLN A 90 10.78 20.71 -13.25
C GLN A 90 10.56 19.26 -12.77
N PRO A 91 10.11 18.35 -13.63
CA PRO A 91 9.88 16.96 -13.23
C PRO A 91 11.20 16.24 -12.94
N LEU A 92 11.18 15.35 -11.95
CA LEU A 92 12.29 14.42 -11.72
C LEU A 92 12.38 13.40 -12.85
N THR A 93 13.60 13.11 -13.28
CA THR A 93 13.90 11.97 -14.14
C THR A 93 14.14 10.75 -13.27
N TYR A 94 13.34 9.70 -13.49
CA TYR A 94 13.47 8.44 -12.78
C TYR A 94 14.33 7.46 -13.58
N HIS A 95 15.20 6.74 -12.88
CA HIS A 95 16.04 5.69 -13.44
C HIS A 95 15.65 4.34 -12.83
N GLY A 96 16.01 3.22 -13.50
CA GLY A 96 15.83 1.88 -12.94
C GLY A 96 14.55 1.13 -13.34
N GLY A 97 13.87 1.52 -14.43
CA GLY A 97 12.76 0.78 -15.04
C GLY A 97 11.57 1.68 -15.41
N ALA A 98 10.80 1.30 -16.43
CA ALA A 98 9.72 2.13 -16.99
C ALA A 98 8.57 2.43 -16.00
N LEU A 99 8.38 1.59 -14.97
CA LEU A 99 7.31 1.73 -13.99
C LEU A 99 7.65 2.67 -12.81
N ARG A 100 8.94 2.96 -12.61
CA ARG A 100 9.42 3.72 -11.46
C ARG A 100 9.11 5.20 -11.60
N GLY A 101 8.57 5.81 -10.55
CA GLY A 101 8.25 7.24 -10.57
C GLY A 101 7.38 7.75 -9.43
N LYS A 102 6.94 9.02 -9.50
CA LYS A 102 6.06 9.68 -8.51
C LYS A 102 4.73 8.97 -8.27
N GLN A 103 4.12 9.11 -7.10
CA GLN A 103 2.78 8.55 -6.85
C GLN A 103 2.67 7.06 -7.21
N TRP A 104 3.71 6.30 -6.84
CA TRP A 104 3.88 4.89 -7.24
C TRP A 104 2.73 4.00 -6.76
N ASP A 105 2.16 4.30 -5.60
CA ASP A 105 0.97 3.68 -5.03
C ASP A 105 -0.24 3.85 -5.96
N LYS A 106 -0.49 5.07 -6.45
CA LYS A 106 -1.63 5.37 -7.32
C LYS A 106 -1.50 4.69 -8.67
N ARG A 107 -0.30 4.69 -9.25
CA ARG A 107 -0.03 3.98 -10.50
C ARG A 107 -0.18 2.47 -10.33
N MET A 108 0.41 1.91 -9.28
CA MET A 108 0.28 0.49 -8.96
C MET A 108 -1.20 0.10 -8.79
N MET A 109 -1.99 0.89 -8.05
CA MET A 109 -3.42 0.62 -7.87
C MET A 109 -4.23 0.78 -9.16
N ALA A 110 -3.83 1.68 -10.05
CA ALA A 110 -4.45 1.80 -11.37
C ALA A 110 -4.20 0.55 -12.23
N ASP A 111 -2.98 0.01 -12.17
CA ASP A 111 -2.57 -1.15 -12.98
C ASP A 111 -3.06 -2.49 -12.37
N HIS A 112 -2.99 -2.62 -11.04
CA HIS A 112 -3.19 -3.90 -10.32
C HIS A 112 -4.29 -3.86 -9.26
N GLY A 113 -5.10 -2.81 -9.14
CA GLY A 113 -6.13 -2.69 -8.10
C GLY A 113 -7.12 -3.86 -8.07
N LYS A 114 -7.52 -4.37 -9.24
CA LYS A 114 -8.38 -5.56 -9.35
C LYS A 114 -7.71 -6.84 -8.86
N GLU A 115 -6.39 -6.95 -9.00
CA GLU A 115 -5.65 -8.08 -8.44
C GLU A 115 -5.61 -8.00 -6.93
N VAL A 116 -5.36 -6.81 -6.36
CA VAL A 116 -5.37 -6.57 -4.90
C VAL A 116 -6.73 -6.97 -4.30
N GLU A 117 -7.84 -6.57 -4.94
CA GLU A 117 -9.19 -6.96 -4.52
C GLU A 117 -9.37 -8.49 -4.53
N LYS A 118 -8.93 -9.14 -5.60
CA LYS A 118 -9.03 -10.60 -5.75
C LYS A 118 -8.16 -11.35 -4.75
N ASP A 119 -6.95 -10.85 -4.51
CA ASP A 119 -6.00 -11.42 -3.56
C ASP A 119 -6.58 -11.34 -2.13
N LEU A 120 -7.18 -10.20 -1.75
CA LEU A 120 -7.88 -10.04 -0.47
C LEU A 120 -9.12 -10.94 -0.37
N GLU A 121 -9.94 -11.01 -1.41
CA GLU A 121 -11.11 -11.89 -1.42
C GLU A 121 -10.70 -13.36 -1.24
N GLY A 122 -9.64 -13.80 -1.91
CA GLY A 122 -9.06 -15.13 -1.77
C GLY A 122 -8.60 -15.42 -0.35
N TYR A 123 -7.90 -14.46 0.27
CA TYR A 123 -7.47 -14.56 1.67
C TYR A 123 -8.65 -14.72 2.64
N LEU A 124 -9.69 -13.89 2.49
CA LEU A 124 -10.89 -13.93 3.34
C LEU A 124 -11.63 -15.26 3.18
N LYS A 125 -11.83 -15.74 1.94
CA LYS A 125 -12.46 -17.04 1.67
C LYS A 125 -11.65 -18.20 2.23
N GLY A 126 -10.32 -18.12 2.20
CA GLY A 126 -9.42 -19.12 2.76
C GLY A 126 -9.55 -19.25 4.29
N ARG A 127 -9.71 -18.13 5.00
CA ARG A 127 -9.94 -18.12 6.47
C ARG A 127 -11.37 -18.50 6.87
N GLY A 128 -12.33 -18.23 5.99
CA GLY A 128 -13.74 -18.52 6.21
C GLY A 128 -14.13 -19.99 6.11
N LYS A 129 -13.26 -20.85 5.57
CA LYS A 129 -13.42 -22.32 5.56
C LYS A 129 -13.24 -22.86 6.96
#